data_AF-A0AAW0A0C6-F1
#
_entry.id   AF-A0AAW0A0C6-F1
#
_cell.length_a   1.000
_cell.length_b   1.000
_cell.length_c   1.000
_cell.angle_alpha   90.00
_cell.angle_beta   90.00
_cell.angle_gamma   90.00
#
_symmetry.space_group_name_H-M   'P 1'
#
loop_
_entity.id
_entity.type
_entity.pdbx_description
1 polymer ?
#
loop_
_entity_poly.entity_id
_entity_poly.type
_entity_poly.pdbx_seq_one_letter_code
_entity_poly.pdbx_strand_id
1 'polypeptide(L)'
;MSSRPPHRTNPTLRAINIPTTLILAGVTFVGAFSRLTSGSYTPQWYAYQLERAGNTAGTPQQWLIPTFDVALGAMLLNRTTRRVAAAGVTVMALVGLGIRVAEGKAFTTDAAFVGLAVLVFGTS
;
A
#
# COMPACT_ATOMS: atom_id res chain seq x y z
N MET A 1 13.72 22.32 34.39
CA MET A 1 13.97 21.92 32.99
C MET A 1 14.30 20.44 32.96
N SER A 2 13.33 19.58 32.61
CA SER A 2 13.53 18.12 32.50
C SER A 2 13.83 17.77 31.04
N SER A 3 15.11 17.55 30.71
CA SER A 3 15.53 17.06 29.40
C SER A 3 15.07 15.61 29.22
N ARG A 4 13.96 15.40 28.50
CA ARG A 4 13.60 14.05 28.04
C ARG A 4 14.78 13.50 27.22
N PRO A 5 15.30 12.30 27.54
CA PRO A 5 16.35 11.71 26.74
C PRO A 5 15.88 11.54 25.28
N PRO A 6 16.75 11.76 24.29
CA PRO A 6 16.38 11.58 22.89
C PRO A 6 15.90 10.15 22.69
N HIS A 7 14.70 10.00 22.11
CA HIS A 7 14.11 8.70 21.81
C HIS A 7 14.98 7.98 20.79
N ARG A 8 15.93 7.18 21.28
CA ARG A 8 16.86 6.39 20.46
C ARG A 8 16.04 5.30 19.80
N THR A 9 15.63 5.54 18.56
CA THR A 9 14.95 4.55 17.73
C THR A 9 15.84 3.32 17.58
N ASN A 10 15.31 2.15 17.94
CA ASN A 10 16.05 0.88 17.94
C ASN A 10 16.61 0.59 16.52
N PRO A 11 17.91 0.34 16.36
CA PRO A 11 18.53 0.11 15.05
C PRO A 11 17.90 -1.06 14.29
N THR A 12 17.44 -2.09 14.99
CA THR A 12 16.75 -3.25 14.40
C THR A 12 15.41 -2.85 13.79
N LEU A 13 14.66 -1.97 14.45
CA LEU A 13 13.38 -1.44 13.95
C LEU A 13 13.58 -0.60 12.68
N ARG A 14 14.69 0.15 12.59
CA ARG A 14 15.03 0.91 11.37
C ARG A 14 15.40 0.00 10.20
N ALA A 15 16.17 -1.05 10.47
CA ALA A 15 16.60 -2.02 9.46
C ALA A 15 15.41 -2.73 8.81
N ILE A 16 14.31 -2.92 9.55
CA ILE A 16 13.06 -3.49 9.02
C ILE A 16 12.20 -2.42 8.37
N ASN A 17 12.01 -1.25 9.00
CA ASN A 17 11.07 -0.23 8.54
C ASN A 17 11.42 0.29 7.12
N ILE A 18 12.69 0.59 6.84
CA ILE A 18 13.11 1.15 5.55
C ILE A 18 12.75 0.23 4.37
N PRO A 19 13.23 -1.02 4.29
CA PRO A 19 12.92 -1.90 3.17
C PRO A 19 11.41 -2.18 3.08
N THR A 20 10.74 -2.38 4.21
CA THR A 20 9.29 -2.67 4.22
C THR A 20 8.49 -1.48 3.68
N THR A 21 8.87 -0.24 4.04
CA THR A 21 8.26 0.98 3.51
C THR A 21 8.49 1.11 2.01
N LEU A 22 9.69 0.81 1.52
CA LEU A 22 10.00 0.88 0.09
C LEU A 22 9.23 -0.16 -0.72
N ILE A 23 9.08 -1.38 -0.20
CA ILE A 23 8.26 -2.42 -0.82
C ILE A 23 6.80 -1.97 -0.88
N LEU A 24 6.25 -1.48 0.25
CA LEU A 24 4.87 -1.01 0.33
C LEU A 24 4.60 0.15 -0.63
N ALA A 25 5.48 1.16 -0.65
CA ALA A 25 5.38 2.28 -1.57
C ALA A 25 5.51 1.83 -3.03
N GLY A 26 6.47 0.95 -3.34
CA GLY A 26 6.67 0.41 -4.68
C GLY A 26 5.44 -0.33 -5.21
N VAL A 27 4.86 -1.23 -4.42
CA VAL A 27 3.63 -1.94 -4.81
C VAL A 27 2.45 -0.98 -4.97
N THR A 28 2.34 0.04 -4.11
CA THR A 28 1.30 1.07 -4.22
C THR A 28 1.45 1.87 -5.52
N PHE A 29 2.67 2.27 -5.90
CA PHE A 29 2.93 2.93 -7.18
C PHE A 29 2.70 2.03 -8.39
N VAL A 30 3.08 0.74 -8.32
CA VAL A 30 2.77 -0.22 -9.36
C VAL A 30 1.26 -0.32 -9.54
N GLY A 31 0.48 -0.32 -8.46
CA GLY A 31 -0.98 -0.30 -8.52
C GLY A 31 -1.55 0.91 -9.24
N ALA A 32 -1.09 2.10 -8.86
CA ALA A 32 -1.46 3.34 -9.53
C ALA A 32 -1.11 3.32 -11.02
N PHE A 33 0.14 2.98 -11.35
CA PHE A 33 0.65 2.99 -12.72
C PHE A 33 -0.08 1.98 -13.60
N SER A 34 -0.35 0.80 -13.07
CA SER A 34 -1.09 -0.25 -13.78
C SER A 34 -2.51 0.21 -14.14
N ARG A 35 -3.17 0.95 -13.24
CA ARG A 35 -4.51 1.55 -13.49
C ARG A 35 -4.45 2.71 -14.48
N LEU A 36 -3.48 3.63 -14.34
CA LEU A 36 -3.29 4.75 -15.27
C LEU A 36 -2.98 4.28 -16.70
N THR A 37 -2.34 3.13 -16.85
CA THR A 37 -1.97 2.55 -18.16
C THR A 37 -2.97 1.54 -18.68
N SER A 38 -4.14 1.43 -18.02
CA SER A 38 -5.21 0.48 -18.36
C SER A 38 -4.72 -0.96 -18.50
N GLY A 39 -3.66 -1.33 -17.78
CA GLY A 39 -3.12 -2.67 -17.79
C GLY A 39 -1.88 -2.89 -18.63
N SER A 40 -1.55 -1.98 -19.55
CA SER A 40 -0.53 -2.17 -20.60
C SER A 40 0.85 -2.57 -20.07
N TYR A 41 1.21 -2.11 -18.87
CA TYR A 41 2.50 -2.39 -18.24
C TYR A 41 2.36 -3.10 -16.88
N THR A 42 1.23 -3.76 -16.65
CA THR A 42 0.97 -4.42 -15.36
C THR A 42 1.80 -5.69 -15.25
N PRO A 43 2.59 -5.84 -14.18
CA PRO A 43 3.28 -7.11 -13.94
C PRO A 43 2.27 -8.25 -13.78
N GLN A 44 2.59 -9.44 -14.29
CA GLN A 44 1.68 -10.61 -14.26
C GLN A 44 1.21 -10.94 -12.84
N TRP A 45 2.08 -10.79 -11.84
CA TRP A 45 1.74 -11.01 -10.43
C TRP A 45 0.73 -9.99 -9.87
N TYR A 46 0.48 -8.87 -10.55
CA TYR A 46 -0.47 -7.82 -10.15
C TYR A 46 -1.70 -7.73 -11.05
N ALA A 47 -1.73 -8.44 -12.19
CA ALA A 47 -2.82 -8.36 -13.18
C ALA A 47 -4.22 -8.62 -12.57
N TYR A 48 -4.32 -9.50 -11.58
CA TYR A 48 -5.57 -9.79 -10.89
C TYR A 48 -6.20 -8.58 -10.16
N GLN A 49 -5.38 -7.61 -9.72
CA GLN A 49 -5.87 -6.38 -9.07
C GLN A 49 -6.55 -5.45 -10.08
N LEU A 50 -6.19 -5.55 -11.36
CA LEU A 50 -6.79 -4.76 -12.43
C LEU A 50 -8.14 -5.31 -12.88
N GLU A 51 -8.24 -6.63 -13.08
CA GLU A 51 -9.51 -7.29 -13.38
C GLU A 51 -10.56 -6.98 -12.32
N ARG A 52 -10.14 -6.97 -11.06
CA ARG A 52 -11.02 -6.73 -9.92
C ARG A 52 -11.45 -5.28 -9.75
N ALA A 53 -10.57 -4.32 -10.02
CA ALA A 53 -10.85 -2.91 -9.75
C ALA A 53 -11.94 -2.31 -10.66
N GLY A 54 -12.40 -3.07 -11.67
CA GLY A 54 -13.45 -2.60 -12.57
C GLY A 54 -13.02 -1.31 -13.24
N ASN A 55 -11.96 -1.36 -14.06
CA ASN A 55 -11.54 -0.23 -14.89
C ASN A 55 -12.55 0.00 -16.03
N THR A 56 -13.82 0.23 -15.71
CA THR A 56 -14.81 0.64 -16.70
C THR A 56 -14.50 2.08 -17.08
N ALA A 57 -14.14 2.28 -18.35
CA ALA A 57 -13.82 3.60 -18.89
C ALA A 57 -14.98 4.59 -18.64
N GLY A 58 -14.65 5.79 -18.18
CA GLY A 58 -15.62 6.85 -17.91
C GLY A 58 -16.23 6.83 -16.50
N THR A 59 -15.80 5.91 -15.63
CA THR A 59 -16.22 5.90 -14.23
C THR A 59 -15.27 6.70 -13.34
N PRO A 60 -15.73 7.36 -12.26
CA PRO A 60 -14.87 8.11 -11.34
C PRO A 60 -13.71 7.28 -10.77
N GLN A 61 -13.93 5.98 -10.58
CA GLN A 61 -12.96 5.02 -10.04
C GLN A 61 -11.70 4.93 -10.89
N GLN A 62 -11.82 5.11 -12.21
CA GLN A 62 -10.70 5.07 -13.17
C GLN A 62 -9.60 6.06 -12.81
N TRP A 63 -9.97 7.23 -12.28
CA TRP A 63 -9.02 8.28 -11.92
C TRP A 63 -8.80 8.38 -10.42
N LEU A 64 -9.85 8.16 -9.62
CA LEU A 64 -9.80 8.37 -8.18
C LEU A 64 -8.84 7.39 -7.48
N ILE A 65 -8.94 6.09 -7.78
CA ILE A 65 -8.13 5.05 -7.15
C ILE A 65 -6.63 5.26 -7.43
N PRO A 66 -6.17 5.41 -8.69
CA PRO A 66 -4.75 5.63 -8.94
C PRO A 66 -4.24 6.95 -8.36
N THR A 67 -5.06 8.01 -8.29
CA THR A 67 -4.65 9.26 -7.63
C THR A 67 -4.41 9.06 -6.13
N PHE A 68 -5.30 8.35 -5.44
CA PHE A 68 -5.10 8.01 -4.03
C PHE A 68 -3.88 7.11 -3.83
N ASP A 69 -3.69 6.11 -4.69
CA ASP A 69 -2.52 5.23 -4.64
C ASP A 69 -1.21 6.03 -4.79
N VAL A 70 -1.13 6.98 -5.74
CA VAL A 70 0.05 7.87 -5.89
C VAL A 70 0.25 8.73 -4.64
N ALA A 71 -0.81 9.34 -4.11
CA ALA A 71 -0.74 10.18 -2.92
C ALA A 71 -0.25 9.40 -1.69
N LEU A 72 -0.83 8.22 -1.44
CA LEU A 72 -0.43 7.34 -0.35
C LEU A 72 1.00 6.82 -0.54
N GLY A 73 1.38 6.43 -1.75
CA GLY A 73 2.75 6.04 -2.09
C GLY A 73 3.76 7.15 -1.78
N ALA A 74 3.46 8.40 -2.17
CA ALA A 74 4.31 9.55 -1.86
C ALA A 74 4.37 9.84 -0.36
N MET A 75 3.23 9.76 0.34
CA MET A 75 3.18 9.95 1.79
C MET A 75 3.93 8.86 2.56
N LEU A 76 3.98 7.61 2.08
CA LEU A 76 4.79 6.55 2.71
C LEU A 76 6.28 6.89 2.75
N LEU A 77 6.78 7.58 1.72
CA LEU A 77 8.19 7.99 1.63
C LEU A 77 8.54 9.11 2.61
N ASN A 78 7.56 9.93 3.02
CA ASN A 78 7.77 10.99 4.00
C ASN A 78 7.53 10.49 5.43
N ARG A 79 8.55 10.59 6.29
CA ARG A 79 8.50 10.11 7.67
C ARG A 79 7.34 10.69 8.49
N THR A 80 6.94 11.94 8.24
CA THR A 80 5.88 12.61 9.00
C THR A 80 4.48 12.09 8.65
N THR A 81 4.27 11.66 7.41
CA THR A 81 2.97 11.22 6.91
C THR A 81 2.87 9.70 6.74
N ARG A 82 3.99 8.98 6.84
CA ARG A 82 4.10 7.53 6.65
C ARG A 82 3.08 6.73 7.44
N ARG A 83 2.89 7.05 8.72
CA ARG A 83 1.97 6.30 9.58
C ARG A 83 0.51 6.44 9.13
N VAL A 84 0.10 7.64 8.73
CA VAL A 84 -1.24 7.90 8.19
C VAL A 84 -1.40 7.19 6.85
N ALA A 85 -0.38 7.24 5.98
CA ALA A 85 -0.41 6.57 4.69
C ALA A 85 -0.49 5.04 4.84
N ALA A 86 0.30 4.46 5.75
CA ALA A 86 0.26 3.03 6.05
C ALA A 86 -1.11 2.59 6.54
N ALA A 87 -1.76 3.38 7.41
CA ALA A 87 -3.13 3.10 7.85
C ALA A 87 -4.13 3.12 6.67
N GLY A 88 -4.04 4.12 5.79
CA GLY A 88 -4.86 4.20 4.58
C GLY A 88 -4.67 2.98 3.67
N VAL A 89 -3.42 2.60 3.40
CA VAL A 89 -3.09 1.40 2.61
C VAL A 89 -3.60 0.14 3.28
N THR A 90 -3.51 0.01 4.61
CA THR A 90 -4.08 -1.13 5.35
C THR A 90 -5.58 -1.24 5.14
N VAL A 91 -6.34 -0.14 5.24
CA VAL A 91 -7.79 -0.16 5.03
C VAL A 91 -8.13 -0.60 3.61
N MET A 92 -7.47 -0.04 2.60
CA MET A 92 -7.72 -0.42 1.21
C MET A 92 -7.33 -1.88 0.94
N ALA A 93 -6.22 -2.35 1.51
CA ALA A 93 -5.77 -3.73 1.40
C ALA A 93 -6.71 -4.72 2.10
N LEU A 94 -7.36 -4.33 3.20
CA LEU A 94 -8.36 -5.16 3.89
C LEU A 94 -9.67 -5.28 3.09
N VAL A 95 -10.13 -4.19 2.47
CA VAL A 95 -11.25 -4.24 1.51
C VAL A 95 -10.86 -5.12 0.32
N GLY A 96 -9.62 -4.98 -0.14
CA GLY A 96 -8.84 -5.93 -0.92
C GLY A 96 -9.12 -7.38 -0.54
N LEU A 97 -8.57 -7.78 0.59
CA LEU A 97 -8.65 -9.13 1.10
C LEU A 97 -10.10 -9.66 1.23
N GLY A 98 -11.01 -8.85 1.77
CA GLY A 98 -12.41 -9.24 2.03
C GLY A 98 -13.16 -9.67 0.77
N ILE A 99 -13.07 -8.92 -0.32
CA ILE A 99 -13.72 -9.31 -1.59
C ILE A 99 -13.07 -10.59 -2.14
N ARG A 100 -11.74 -10.75 -2.04
CA ARG A 100 -11.05 -11.94 -2.55
C ARG A 100 -11.46 -13.21 -1.80
N VAL A 101 -11.65 -13.09 -0.48
CA VAL A 101 -12.19 -14.14 0.38
C VAL A 101 -13.65 -14.44 0.01
N ALA A 102 -14.48 -13.41 -0.20
CA ALA A 102 -15.88 -13.58 -0.59
C ALA A 102 -16.04 -14.26 -1.97
N GLU A 103 -15.13 -14.01 -2.90
CA GLU A 103 -15.08 -14.66 -4.21
C GLU A 103 -14.51 -16.09 -4.17
N GLY A 104 -14.06 -16.58 -3.00
CA GLY A 104 -13.45 -17.91 -2.87
C GLY A 104 -12.08 -18.04 -3.58
N LYS A 105 -11.43 -16.91 -3.91
CA LYS A 105 -10.15 -16.90 -4.61
C LYS A 105 -8.98 -17.01 -3.64
N ALA A 106 -7.86 -17.55 -4.10
CA ALA A 106 -6.62 -17.61 -3.32
C ALA A 106 -6.21 -16.20 -2.87
N PHE A 107 -5.93 -15.97 -1.60
CA PHE A 107 -5.76 -14.62 -1.03
C PHE A 107 -4.40 -14.35 -0.38
N THR A 108 -3.46 -15.29 -0.49
CA THR A 108 -2.14 -15.24 0.18
C THR A 108 -1.37 -13.95 -0.11
N THR A 109 -1.43 -13.45 -1.35
CA THR A 109 -0.75 -12.20 -1.75
C THR A 109 -1.39 -10.97 -1.11
N ASP A 110 -2.72 -10.90 -1.00
CA ASP A 110 -3.40 -9.78 -0.33
C ASP A 110 -3.13 -9.81 1.17
N ALA A 111 -3.13 -11.00 1.79
CA ALA A 111 -2.79 -11.15 3.20
C ALA A 111 -1.35 -10.72 3.49
N ALA A 112 -0.39 -11.08 2.62
CA ALA A 112 0.98 -10.62 2.72
C ALA A 112 1.09 -9.09 2.58
N PHE A 113 0.34 -8.49 1.66
CA PHE A 113 0.30 -7.04 1.46
C PHE A 113 -0.28 -6.30 2.68
N VAL A 114 -1.36 -6.82 3.27
CA VAL A 114 -1.91 -6.31 4.55
C VAL A 114 -0.85 -6.39 5.65
N GLY A 115 -0.13 -7.51 5.75
CA GLY A 115 0.95 -7.69 6.73
C GLY A 115 2.06 -6.65 6.59
N LEU A 116 2.50 -6.35 5.36
CA LEU A 116 3.47 -5.28 5.09
C LEU A 116 2.95 -3.91 5.53
N ALA A 117 1.69 -3.59 5.23
CA ALA A 117 1.08 -2.32 5.61
C ALA A 117 0.99 -2.17 7.15
N VAL A 118 0.57 -3.21 7.86
CA VAL A 118 0.52 -3.23 9.34
C VAL A 118 1.92 -3.11 9.94
N LEU A 119 2.91 -3.77 9.36
CA LEU A 119 4.30 -3.68 9.84
C LEU A 119 4.86 -2.26 9.66
N VAL A 120 4.62 -1.61 8.52
CA VAL A 120 5.00 -0.21 8.33
C VAL A 120 4.27 0.70 9.31
N PHE A 121 2.96 0.51 9.51
CA PHE A 121 2.19 1.28 10.50
C PHE A 121 2.75 1.15 11.93
N GLY A 122 3.07 -0.07 12.36
CA GLY A 122 3.58 -0.33 13.71
C GLY A 122 5.02 0.14 13.95
N THR A 123 5.80 0.37 12.88
CA THR A 123 7.20 0.78 12.97
C THR A 123 7.45 2.26 12.64
N SER A 124 6.43 2.99 12.19
CA SER A 124 6.46 4.41 11.80
C SER A 124 6.05 5.34 12.94
#